data_AF-A0A6C0KIC0-F1
#
_entry.id   AF-A0A6C0KIC0-F1
#
_cell.length_a   1.000
_cell.length_b   1.000
_cell.length_c   1.000
_cell.angle_alpha   90.00
_cell.angle_beta   90.00
_cell.angle_gamma   90.00
#
_symmetry.space_group_name_H-M   'P 1'
#
loop_
_entity.id
_entity.type
_entity.pdbx_description
1 polymer ?
#
loop_
_entity_poly.entity_id
_entity_poly.type
_entity_poly.pdbx_seq_one_letter_code
_entity_poly.pdbx_strand_id
1 'polypeptide(L)'
;MKYNKYLKSKSKSKSRKIKNELCNDNMTFQECEKAILRNAIDKTEELVGSELANNSEVKKIIGILEEFLRTKKLVCYGGTAINNILPKEDQFYNTDIEIPDYDFYSKNALEDAKQLADIYYKHGYIEIEAKAGVHLGTYKVFVNFLPIADITQMHTSIFKILQKDSIKIKGIHYAPPNFLRMNMYLELSRPRGDVSRWEKVYERLSLLNKHYPLIVNNEKCERIDFERIKTDKDEYDERLYLDVRDILIEMGAVFFGGYAVSLYSKYDSVQNKYNEHFADFDVLMENIEKAAEDVKTQLKYKYEYSKEYKNIKIVKHDGVHEIIPDSIEIIVNNKSVVNIYSTLACHNYNTITIHKQKIKIATLYTIMNFYFAFIYVNEKRHNKDKLLCMAKYLFDIEKTHKLENDGILNKFNADCVGEQLTLADIRAEKAEKHNELARDTVEYDKWFLKYMPGRNKTTYSKQYTRKNSKNTKTKTASASIEPVKKDWGFLF
;
A
#
# COMPACT_ATOMS: atom_id res chain seq x y z
N MET A 1 -75.04 28.79 -21.93
CA MET A 1 -74.42 27.74 -21.08
C MET A 1 -72.90 27.79 -21.28
N LYS A 2 -72.16 28.09 -20.19
CA LYS A 2 -70.84 27.58 -19.74
C LYS A 2 -69.85 27.04 -20.79
N TYR A 3 -68.54 27.22 -20.75
CA TYR A 3 -67.53 28.02 -20.02
C TYR A 3 -66.16 27.49 -20.55
N ASN A 4 -65.10 28.30 -20.46
CA ASN A 4 -63.66 27.95 -20.53
C ASN A 4 -62.99 27.53 -21.86
N LYS A 5 -62.08 28.40 -22.33
CA LYS A 5 -60.71 27.97 -22.63
C LYS A 5 -59.69 29.12 -22.41
N TYR A 6 -59.07 29.01 -21.24
CA TYR A 6 -57.77 29.53 -20.81
C TYR A 6 -56.89 30.22 -21.87
N LEU A 7 -56.64 31.51 -21.62
CA LEU A 7 -55.48 32.24 -22.13
C LEU A 7 -54.19 31.56 -21.65
N LYS A 8 -53.37 31.07 -22.59
CA LYS A 8 -51.99 30.66 -22.33
C LYS A 8 -51.19 31.88 -21.88
N SER A 9 -50.93 31.99 -20.58
CA SER A 9 -49.87 32.88 -20.08
C SER A 9 -48.53 32.26 -20.46
N LYS A 10 -47.78 32.95 -21.34
CA LYS A 10 -46.36 32.71 -21.50
C LYS A 10 -45.68 33.13 -20.20
N SER A 11 -45.39 32.16 -19.35
CA SER A 11 -44.43 32.28 -18.25
C SER A 11 -43.07 32.69 -18.83
N LYS A 12 -42.77 33.99 -18.80
CA LYS A 12 -41.39 34.47 -18.92
C LYS A 12 -40.68 34.06 -17.63
N SER A 13 -39.94 32.95 -17.69
CA SER A 13 -38.90 32.65 -16.71
C SER A 13 -37.91 33.82 -16.71
N LYS A 14 -38.07 34.75 -15.77
CA LYS A 14 -37.01 35.71 -15.43
C LYS A 14 -35.92 34.87 -14.75
N SER A 15 -34.86 34.51 -15.47
CA SER A 15 -33.64 34.08 -14.80
C SER A 15 -33.19 35.25 -13.92
N ARG A 16 -33.35 35.10 -12.60
CA ARG A 16 -32.75 36.04 -11.64
C ARG A 16 -31.26 35.86 -11.80
N LYS A 17 -30.59 36.80 -12.50
CA LYS A 17 -29.13 36.86 -12.51
C LYS A 17 -28.64 36.86 -11.07
N ILE A 18 -27.91 35.82 -10.72
CA ILE A 18 -27.37 35.63 -9.38
C ILE A 18 -26.26 36.66 -9.23
N LYS A 19 -26.47 37.68 -8.38
CA LYS A 19 -25.47 38.72 -8.10
C LYS A 19 -24.54 38.24 -6.99
N ASN A 20 -23.57 37.42 -7.33
CA ASN A 20 -22.46 37.06 -6.44
C ASN A 20 -21.21 36.84 -7.31
N GLU A 21 -20.07 37.44 -6.94
CA GLU A 21 -18.82 37.34 -7.71
C GLU A 21 -18.28 35.91 -7.82
N LEU A 22 -18.68 35.03 -6.89
CA LEU A 22 -18.34 33.61 -6.88
C LEU A 22 -19.29 32.74 -7.71
N CYS A 23 -20.38 33.31 -8.24
CA CYS A 23 -21.41 32.59 -8.96
C CYS A 23 -21.48 33.08 -10.41
N ASN A 24 -21.60 32.14 -11.36
CA ASN A 24 -21.80 32.47 -12.77
C ASN A 24 -23.25 32.24 -13.19
N ASP A 25 -23.64 32.84 -14.33
CA ASP A 25 -25.02 32.77 -14.86
C ASP A 25 -25.45 31.33 -15.24
N ASN A 26 -24.53 30.35 -15.26
CA ASN A 26 -24.80 28.95 -15.57
C ASN A 26 -25.02 28.08 -14.32
N MET A 27 -24.77 28.60 -13.12
CA MET A 27 -24.99 27.89 -11.87
C MET A 27 -26.47 27.95 -11.44
N THR A 28 -26.98 26.84 -10.94
CA THR A 28 -28.22 26.80 -10.17
C THR A 28 -28.06 27.55 -8.85
N PHE A 29 -29.19 27.93 -8.23
CA PHE A 29 -29.17 28.57 -6.91
C PHE A 29 -28.42 27.72 -5.87
N GLN A 30 -28.64 26.40 -5.87
CA GLN A 30 -28.00 25.46 -4.96
C GLN A 30 -26.49 25.32 -5.22
N GLU A 31 -26.05 25.37 -6.49
CA GLU A 31 -24.62 25.36 -6.81
C GLU A 31 -23.94 26.64 -6.37
N CYS A 32 -24.58 27.80 -6.57
CA CYS A 32 -24.08 29.07 -6.08
C CYS A 32 -24.00 29.10 -4.54
N GLU A 33 -25.04 28.63 -3.84
CA GLU A 33 -25.04 28.54 -2.37
C GLU A 33 -23.89 27.66 -1.87
N LYS A 34 -23.66 26.49 -2.49
CA LYS A 34 -22.53 25.61 -2.17
C LYS A 34 -21.18 26.26 -2.47
N ALA A 35 -21.05 26.99 -3.57
CA ALA A 35 -19.81 27.69 -3.92
C ALA A 35 -19.48 28.78 -2.90
N ILE A 36 -20.48 29.54 -2.44
CA ILE A 36 -20.32 30.54 -1.37
C ILE A 36 -19.89 29.86 -0.07
N LEU A 37 -20.56 28.77 0.33
CA LEU A 37 -20.22 28.02 1.53
C LEU A 37 -18.79 27.48 1.46
N ARG A 38 -18.39 26.85 0.35
CA ARG A 38 -17.02 26.36 0.14
C ARG A 38 -16.00 27.49 0.26
N ASN A 39 -16.24 28.62 -0.40
CA ASN A 39 -15.32 29.76 -0.28
C ASN A 39 -15.19 30.28 1.15
N ALA A 40 -16.29 30.27 1.93
CA ALA A 40 -16.25 30.67 3.34
C ALA A 40 -15.48 29.65 4.20
N ILE A 41 -15.64 28.35 3.92
CA ILE A 41 -14.87 27.28 4.56
C ILE A 41 -13.39 27.46 4.25
N ASP A 42 -13.03 27.56 2.97
CA ASP A 42 -11.62 27.69 2.52
C ASP A 42 -10.94 28.89 3.21
N LYS A 43 -11.58 30.08 3.19
CA LYS A 43 -11.05 31.27 3.86
C LYS A 43 -10.89 31.10 5.37
N THR A 44 -11.82 30.40 6.01
CA THR A 44 -11.76 30.18 7.46
C THR A 44 -10.65 29.20 7.81
N GLU A 45 -10.52 28.11 7.05
CA GLU A 45 -9.45 27.13 7.20
C GLU A 45 -8.07 27.75 6.94
N GLU A 46 -7.94 28.60 5.91
CA GLU A 46 -6.71 29.34 5.63
C GLU A 46 -6.30 30.26 6.79
N LEU A 47 -7.25 31.01 7.36
CA LEU A 47 -6.98 31.90 8.49
C LEU A 47 -6.53 31.13 9.73
N VAL A 48 -7.31 30.12 10.14
CA VAL A 48 -7.01 29.31 11.34
C VAL A 48 -5.72 28.53 11.16
N GLY A 49 -5.51 27.95 9.98
CA GLY A 49 -4.30 27.23 9.63
C GLY A 49 -3.07 28.14 9.70
N SER A 50 -3.15 29.32 9.09
CA SER A 50 -2.05 30.30 9.07
C SER A 50 -1.65 30.77 10.47
N GLU A 51 -2.62 31.06 11.33
CA GLU A 51 -2.35 31.43 12.74
C GLU A 51 -1.59 30.32 13.48
N LEU A 52 -1.98 29.06 13.25
CA LEU A 52 -1.36 27.91 13.89
C LEU A 52 0.03 27.61 13.32
N ALA A 53 0.19 27.57 12.00
CA ALA A 53 1.45 27.28 11.32
C ALA A 53 2.51 28.37 11.59
N ASN A 54 2.08 29.63 11.75
CA ASN A 54 2.97 30.74 12.06
C ASN A 54 3.30 30.91 13.54
N ASN A 55 2.66 30.14 14.42
CA ASN A 55 2.96 30.14 15.84
C ASN A 55 4.42 29.77 16.09
N SER A 56 5.14 30.64 16.81
CA SER A 56 6.57 30.46 17.11
C SER A 56 6.89 29.18 17.90
N GLU A 57 5.95 28.71 18.72
CA GLU A 57 6.08 27.47 19.48
C GLU A 57 5.95 26.25 18.56
N VAL A 58 4.98 26.26 17.64
CA VAL A 58 4.80 25.21 16.63
C VAL A 58 6.04 25.10 15.74
N LYS A 59 6.59 26.23 15.29
CA LYS A 59 7.86 26.25 14.52
C LYS A 59 9.03 25.63 15.28
N LYS A 60 9.11 25.83 16.60
CA LYS A 60 10.13 25.17 17.45
C LYS A 60 9.90 23.66 17.56
N ILE A 61 8.65 23.23 17.72
CA ILE A 61 8.29 21.81 17.76
C ILE A 61 8.74 21.12 16.46
N ILE A 62 8.38 21.69 15.30
CA ILE A 62 8.79 21.16 14.00
C ILE A 62 10.32 21.18 13.84
N GLY A 63 11.00 22.24 14.27
CA GLY A 63 12.46 22.31 14.24
C GLY A 63 13.15 21.19 15.04
N ILE A 64 12.61 20.82 16.21
CA ILE A 64 13.10 19.69 17.02
C ILE A 64 12.90 18.37 16.28
N LEU A 65 11.73 18.15 15.68
CA LEU A 65 11.46 16.96 14.89
C LEU A 65 12.41 16.83 13.70
N GLU A 66 12.58 17.90 12.93
CA GLU A 66 13.47 17.90 11.76
C GLU A 66 14.92 17.59 12.16
N GLU A 67 15.38 18.10 13.31
CA GLU A 67 16.71 17.78 13.83
C GLU A 67 16.84 16.32 14.25
N PHE A 68 15.79 15.76 14.87
CA PHE A 68 15.73 14.34 15.18
C PHE A 68 15.82 13.48 13.91
N LEU A 69 15.06 13.82 12.87
CA LEU A 69 15.09 13.14 11.57
C LEU A 69 16.49 13.19 10.93
N ARG A 70 17.14 14.36 10.94
CA ARG A 70 18.52 14.54 10.44
C ARG A 70 19.53 13.68 11.20
N THR A 71 19.47 13.72 12.52
CA THR A 71 20.42 13.02 13.40
C THR A 71 20.29 11.51 13.28
N LYS A 72 19.04 11.01 13.30
CA LYS A 72 18.74 9.57 13.21
C LYS A 72 18.78 9.03 11.78
N LYS A 73 18.80 9.91 10.78
CA LYS A 73 18.73 9.59 9.34
C LYS A 73 17.50 8.73 9.02
N LEU A 74 16.36 9.07 9.62
CA LEU A 74 15.09 8.39 9.37
C LEU A 74 14.53 8.82 8.02
N VAL A 75 13.69 7.97 7.41
CA VAL A 75 13.25 8.16 6.03
C VAL A 75 11.78 8.55 6.01
N CYS A 76 11.49 9.80 5.68
CA CYS A 76 10.13 10.31 5.50
C CYS A 76 9.43 9.66 4.31
N TYR A 77 8.14 9.38 4.42
CA TYR A 77 7.30 8.84 3.34
C TYR A 77 5.98 9.61 3.22
N GLY A 78 5.03 9.08 2.44
CA GLY A 78 3.67 9.61 2.36
C GLY A 78 3.57 10.94 1.63
N GLY A 79 2.51 11.70 1.93
CA GLY A 79 2.22 12.98 1.28
C GLY A 79 3.33 14.01 1.48
N THR A 80 3.88 14.09 2.70
CA THR A 80 4.94 15.04 3.05
C THR A 80 6.24 14.73 2.33
N ALA A 81 6.56 13.45 2.11
CA ALA A 81 7.72 13.10 1.31
C ALA A 81 7.54 13.47 -0.16
N ILE A 82 6.39 13.14 -0.77
CA ILE A 82 6.10 13.52 -2.16
C ILE A 82 6.18 15.05 -2.29
N ASN A 83 5.50 15.80 -1.43
CA ASN A 83 5.49 17.26 -1.49
C ASN A 83 6.90 17.85 -1.43
N ASN A 84 7.73 17.40 -0.48
CA ASN A 84 9.05 18.01 -0.27
C ASN A 84 10.06 17.70 -1.37
N ILE A 85 9.90 16.60 -2.10
CA ILE A 85 10.79 16.29 -3.23
C ILE A 85 10.35 16.98 -4.54
N LEU A 86 9.14 17.55 -4.60
CA LEU A 86 8.67 18.28 -5.77
C LEU A 86 9.28 19.69 -5.86
N PRO A 87 9.42 20.25 -7.08
CA PRO A 87 9.70 21.67 -7.27
C PRO A 87 8.68 22.54 -6.55
N LYS A 88 9.11 23.73 -6.09
CA LYS A 88 8.34 24.60 -5.20
C LYS A 88 6.96 24.97 -5.76
N GLU A 89 6.89 25.20 -7.06
CA GLU A 89 5.71 25.56 -7.83
C GLU A 89 4.65 24.45 -7.93
N ASP A 90 5.06 23.18 -7.76
CA ASP A 90 4.19 22.00 -7.85
C ASP A 90 4.00 21.33 -6.48
N GLN A 91 4.44 21.98 -5.39
CA GLN A 91 4.14 21.56 -4.01
C GLN A 91 2.66 21.82 -3.70
N PHE A 92 1.97 20.80 -3.18
CA PHE A 92 0.55 20.83 -2.87
C PHE A 92 0.24 21.07 -1.39
N TYR A 93 1.26 21.13 -0.53
CA TYR A 93 1.12 21.60 0.86
C TYR A 93 1.70 22.99 1.02
N ASN A 94 0.96 23.87 1.69
CA ASN A 94 1.41 25.22 2.00
C ASN A 94 1.84 25.32 3.47
N THR A 95 3.15 25.39 3.72
CA THR A 95 3.71 25.47 5.08
C THR A 95 3.39 26.77 5.83
N ASP A 96 2.89 27.78 5.13
CA ASP A 96 2.44 29.04 5.76
C ASP A 96 1.01 28.92 6.31
N ILE A 97 0.29 27.86 5.96
CA ILE A 97 -1.11 27.61 6.31
C ILE A 97 -1.27 26.27 7.06
N GLU A 98 -0.45 25.27 6.74
CA GLU A 98 -0.59 23.92 7.28
C GLU A 98 0.67 23.48 8.04
N ILE A 99 0.47 22.78 9.16
CA ILE A 99 1.55 22.08 9.84
C ILE A 99 1.90 20.82 9.03
N PRO A 100 3.19 20.58 8.71
CA PRO A 100 3.58 19.36 8.04
C PRO A 100 3.27 18.11 8.87
N ASP A 101 2.56 17.16 8.28
CA ASP A 101 2.31 15.85 8.87
C ASP A 101 3.48 14.91 8.54
N TYR A 102 4.38 14.69 9.50
CA TYR A 102 5.59 13.92 9.25
C TYR A 102 5.37 12.42 9.51
N ASP A 103 5.19 11.68 8.42
CA ASP A 103 5.29 10.22 8.39
C ASP A 103 6.73 9.78 8.08
N PHE A 104 7.32 8.91 8.90
CA PHE A 104 8.65 8.37 8.61
C PHE A 104 8.87 6.94 9.09
N TYR A 105 9.67 6.21 8.33
CA TYR A 105 10.11 4.87 8.67
C TYR A 105 11.27 4.90 9.66
N SER A 106 11.27 3.94 10.57
CA SER A 106 12.38 3.59 11.45
C SER A 106 12.53 2.08 11.56
N LYS A 107 13.77 1.60 11.66
CA LYS A 107 14.05 0.21 12.04
C LYS A 107 13.83 -0.09 13.53
N ASN A 108 13.55 0.93 14.34
CA ASN A 108 13.34 0.83 15.79
C ASN A 108 12.26 1.83 16.25
N ALA A 109 11.08 1.78 15.61
CA ALA A 109 10.06 2.82 15.69
C ALA A 109 9.53 3.06 17.11
N LEU A 110 9.34 1.99 17.90
CA LEU A 110 8.89 2.07 19.29
C LEU A 110 9.82 2.92 20.15
N GLU A 111 11.12 2.66 20.05
CA GLU A 111 12.13 3.34 20.84
C GLU A 111 12.37 4.77 20.33
N ASP A 112 12.38 4.97 19.01
CA ASP A 112 12.50 6.32 18.44
C ASP A 112 11.30 7.22 18.82
N ALA A 113 10.09 6.66 18.98
CA ALA A 113 8.93 7.38 19.49
C ALA A 113 9.11 7.82 20.95
N LYS A 114 9.61 6.93 21.82
CA LYS A 114 9.92 7.26 23.22
C LYS A 114 11.02 8.33 23.30
N GLN A 115 12.08 8.19 22.51
CA GLN A 115 13.19 9.14 22.49
C GLN A 115 12.77 10.52 21.98
N LEU A 116 11.92 10.59 20.96
CA LEU A 116 11.39 11.86 20.48
C LEU A 116 10.54 12.54 21.56
N ALA A 117 9.69 11.79 22.26
CA ALA A 117 8.93 12.31 23.40
C ALA A 117 9.84 12.82 24.52
N ASP A 118 10.92 12.11 24.84
CA ASP A 118 11.91 12.54 25.83
C ASP A 118 12.65 13.82 25.43
N ILE A 119 12.95 13.98 24.13
CA ILE A 119 13.57 15.21 23.62
C ILE A 119 12.62 16.39 23.85
N TYR A 120 11.33 16.27 23.51
CA TYR A 120 10.37 17.34 23.79
C TYR A 120 10.28 17.65 25.28
N TYR A 121 10.26 16.64 26.14
CA TYR A 121 10.19 16.84 27.58
C TYR A 121 11.41 17.61 28.11
N LYS A 122 12.60 17.28 27.61
CA LYS A 122 13.84 18.01 27.94
C LYS A 122 13.84 19.46 27.45
N HIS A 123 13.08 19.78 26.40
CA HIS A 123 12.88 21.14 25.90
C HIS A 123 11.79 21.91 26.67
N GLY A 124 11.19 21.31 27.70
CA GLY A 124 10.24 21.98 28.60
C GLY A 124 8.77 21.81 28.25
N TYR A 125 8.43 21.02 27.23
CA TYR A 125 7.04 20.69 26.92
C TYR A 125 6.48 19.72 27.96
N ILE A 126 5.22 19.94 28.38
CA ILE A 126 4.60 19.19 29.49
C ILE A 126 3.66 18.11 28.96
N GLU A 127 2.73 18.48 28.06
CA GLU A 127 1.72 17.58 27.52
C GLU A 127 2.27 16.82 26.31
N ILE A 128 3.06 15.77 26.59
CA ILE A 128 3.67 14.91 25.58
C ILE A 128 3.13 13.49 25.72
N GLU A 129 2.73 12.90 24.61
CA GLU A 129 2.27 11.51 24.55
C GLU A 129 2.85 10.83 23.31
N ALA A 130 3.63 9.76 23.51
CA ALA A 130 3.91 8.78 22.47
C ALA A 130 2.98 7.59 22.66
N LYS A 131 2.21 7.21 21.64
CA LYS A 131 1.24 6.12 21.73
C LYS A 131 1.20 5.23 20.51
N ALA A 132 0.72 4.00 20.67
CA ALA A 132 0.50 3.10 19.54
C ALA A 132 -0.58 3.66 18.60
N GLY A 133 -0.31 3.58 17.29
CA GLY A 133 -1.24 3.91 16.22
C GLY A 133 -2.32 2.84 16.06
N VAL A 134 -3.20 3.01 15.06
CA VAL A 134 -4.24 2.02 14.75
C VAL A 134 -3.59 0.71 14.29
N HIS A 135 -2.60 0.80 13.40
CA HIS A 135 -1.85 -0.35 12.91
C HIS A 135 -0.67 -0.69 13.82
N LEU A 136 -0.39 -1.98 13.98
CA LEU A 136 0.76 -2.47 14.73
C LEU A 136 2.08 -1.91 14.13
N GLY A 137 3.03 -1.56 14.99
CA GLY A 137 4.33 -1.04 14.54
C GLY A 137 4.32 0.42 14.10
N THR A 138 3.17 1.10 14.17
CA THR A 138 3.06 2.55 13.99
C THR A 138 2.92 3.22 15.35
N TYR A 139 3.66 4.30 15.60
CA TYR A 139 3.58 5.07 16.83
C TYR A 139 3.37 6.54 16.51
N LYS A 140 2.48 7.19 17.26
CA LYS A 140 2.14 8.59 17.10
C LYS A 140 2.73 9.39 18.26
N VAL A 141 3.38 10.51 17.97
CA VAL A 141 3.90 11.44 18.99
C VAL A 141 3.10 12.73 18.96
N PHE A 142 2.54 13.09 20.11
CA PHE A 142 1.79 14.31 20.34
C PHE A 142 2.56 15.25 21.26
N VAL A 143 2.53 16.55 20.95
CA VAL A 143 3.08 17.62 21.80
C VAL A 143 2.05 18.71 21.93
N ASN A 144 1.66 19.06 23.16
CA ASN A 144 0.56 19.98 23.45
C ASN A 144 -0.71 19.64 22.66
N PHE A 145 -1.03 18.34 22.59
CA PHE A 145 -2.17 17.77 21.86
C PHE A 145 -2.11 17.90 20.32
N LEU A 146 -1.06 18.49 19.77
CA LEU A 146 -0.82 18.53 18.33
C LEU A 146 -0.20 17.19 17.89
N PRO A 147 -0.71 16.54 16.82
CA PRO A 147 -0.07 15.37 16.21
C PRO A 147 1.18 15.84 15.48
N ILE A 148 2.36 15.39 15.92
CA ILE A 148 3.64 15.88 15.39
C ILE A 148 4.29 14.89 14.44
N ALA A 149 4.15 13.59 14.70
CA ALA A 149 4.82 12.56 13.92
C ALA A 149 4.12 11.20 14.01
N ASP A 150 4.13 10.51 12.87
CA ASP A 150 3.81 9.10 12.73
C ASP A 150 5.10 8.32 12.39
N ILE A 151 5.49 7.41 13.29
CA ILE A 151 6.74 6.66 13.23
C ILE A 151 6.43 5.20 12.97
N THR A 152 6.89 4.70 11.83
CA THR A 152 6.51 3.39 11.32
C THR A 152 7.68 2.43 11.32
N GLN A 153 7.48 1.27 11.93
CA GLN A 153 8.46 0.20 11.92
C GLN A 153 8.70 -0.28 10.49
N MET A 154 9.96 -0.37 10.08
CA MET A 154 10.37 -0.92 8.78
C MET A 154 11.40 -2.02 9.01
N HIS A 155 11.30 -3.12 8.25
CA HIS A 155 12.27 -4.20 8.36
C HIS A 155 13.68 -3.71 7.99
N THR A 156 14.69 -4.16 8.74
CA THR A 156 16.06 -3.62 8.63
C THR A 156 16.65 -3.79 7.23
N SER A 157 16.33 -4.87 6.50
CA SER A 157 16.83 -5.06 5.13
C SER A 157 16.28 -4.01 4.16
N ILE A 158 14.98 -3.72 4.24
CA ILE A 158 14.31 -2.74 3.38
C ILE A 158 14.73 -1.33 3.79
N PHE A 159 14.72 -1.02 5.09
CA PHE A 159 15.10 0.30 5.61
C PHE A 159 16.50 0.73 5.15
N LYS A 160 17.47 -0.19 5.11
CA LYS A 160 18.82 0.09 4.60
C LYS A 160 18.83 0.49 3.13
N ILE A 161 18.00 -0.13 2.30
CA ILE A 161 17.87 0.19 0.87
C ILE A 161 17.17 1.54 0.73
N LEU A 162 16.07 1.78 1.45
CA LEU A 162 15.37 3.07 1.44
C LEU A 162 16.27 4.23 1.86
N GLN A 163 17.04 4.05 2.94
CA GLN A 163 17.96 5.07 3.41
C GLN A 163 19.10 5.34 2.41
N LYS A 164 19.58 4.30 1.71
CA LYS A 164 20.60 4.44 0.67
C LYS A 164 20.08 5.20 -0.54
N ASP A 165 18.88 4.84 -1.01
CA ASP A 165 18.32 5.34 -2.27
C ASP A 165 17.47 6.62 -2.09
N SER A 166 17.27 7.05 -0.83
CA SER A 166 16.49 8.25 -0.49
C SER A 166 17.01 9.54 -1.14
N ILE A 167 16.08 10.47 -1.37
CA ILE A 167 16.40 11.84 -1.78
C ILE A 167 16.64 12.66 -0.51
N LYS A 168 17.78 13.35 -0.44
CA LYS A 168 18.15 14.15 0.73
C LYS A 168 17.93 15.64 0.47
N ILE A 169 17.04 16.25 1.25
CA ILE A 169 16.74 17.69 1.17
C ILE A 169 16.92 18.29 2.55
N LYS A 170 17.74 19.35 2.67
CA LYS A 170 18.07 20.01 3.95
C LYS A 170 18.50 19.04 5.06
N GLY A 171 19.18 17.95 4.72
CA GLY A 171 19.63 16.95 5.69
C GLY A 171 18.64 15.82 5.98
N ILE A 172 17.36 15.97 5.64
CA ILE A 172 16.30 14.98 5.88
C ILE A 172 16.25 14.00 4.70
N HIS A 173 16.05 12.72 5.00
CA HIS A 173 15.92 11.66 4.00
C HIS A 173 14.44 11.47 3.64
N TYR A 174 14.12 11.50 2.35
CA TYR A 174 12.78 11.23 1.81
C TYR A 174 12.81 9.97 0.96
N ALA A 175 11.78 9.13 1.09
CA ALA A 175 11.71 7.84 0.40
C ALA A 175 11.89 7.99 -1.12
N PRO A 176 12.59 7.05 -1.78
CA PRO A 176 12.85 7.13 -3.21
C PRO A 176 11.54 7.12 -4.03
N PRO A 177 11.49 7.79 -5.19
CA PRO A 177 10.28 7.89 -6.01
C PRO A 177 9.63 6.54 -6.35
N ASN A 178 10.42 5.50 -6.63
CA ASN A 178 9.86 4.18 -6.94
C ASN A 178 9.22 3.50 -5.72
N PHE A 179 9.65 3.83 -4.50
CA PHE A 179 8.98 3.34 -3.28
C PHE A 179 7.69 4.12 -3.02
N LEU A 180 7.70 5.43 -3.26
CA LEU A 180 6.49 6.24 -3.20
C LEU A 180 5.44 5.78 -4.25
N ARG A 181 5.88 5.39 -5.45
CA ARG A 181 5.04 4.72 -6.45
C ARG A 181 4.43 3.43 -5.92
N MET A 182 5.24 2.56 -5.33
CA MET A 182 4.78 1.31 -4.74
C MET A 182 3.62 1.57 -3.78
N ASN A 183 3.79 2.48 -2.82
CA ASN A 183 2.75 2.84 -1.85
C ASN A 183 1.48 3.39 -2.52
N MET A 184 1.60 4.19 -3.58
CA MET A 184 0.43 4.73 -4.27
C MET A 184 -0.30 3.65 -5.10
N TYR A 185 0.44 2.76 -5.78
CA TYR A 185 -0.17 1.64 -6.49
C TYR A 185 -0.79 0.62 -5.53
N LEU A 186 -0.22 0.46 -4.33
CA LEU A 186 -0.81 -0.34 -3.25
C LEU A 186 -2.21 0.15 -2.92
N GLU A 187 -2.37 1.45 -2.65
CA GLU A 187 -3.67 2.05 -2.36
C GLU A 187 -4.66 1.94 -3.53
N LEU A 188 -4.21 2.25 -4.75
CA LEU A 188 -5.06 2.21 -5.95
C LEU A 188 -5.45 0.80 -6.40
N SER A 189 -4.73 -0.24 -5.93
CA SER A 189 -5.01 -1.65 -6.25
C SER A 189 -5.84 -2.38 -5.21
N ARG A 190 -6.26 -1.70 -4.13
CA ARG A 190 -7.04 -2.27 -3.01
C ARG A 190 -8.48 -1.73 -2.99
N PRO A 191 -9.41 -2.31 -3.76
CA PRO A 191 -10.79 -1.78 -3.86
C PRO A 191 -11.61 -1.97 -2.59
N ARG A 192 -11.17 -2.82 -1.66
CA ARG A 192 -11.77 -2.96 -0.33
C ARG A 192 -11.06 -2.13 0.75
N GLY A 193 -9.99 -1.41 0.38
CA GLY A 193 -9.29 -0.45 1.24
C GLY A 193 -10.02 0.89 1.33
N ASP A 194 -9.29 1.98 1.63
CA ASP A 194 -9.87 3.32 1.73
C ASP A 194 -9.97 4.01 0.36
N VAL A 195 -10.99 3.64 -0.42
CA VAL A 195 -11.23 4.20 -1.76
C VAL A 195 -11.52 5.70 -1.76
N SER A 196 -11.85 6.31 -0.59
CA SER A 196 -12.05 7.76 -0.48
C SER A 196 -10.77 8.56 -0.75
N ARG A 197 -9.61 7.89 -0.67
CA ARG A 197 -8.30 8.49 -0.93
C ARG A 197 -7.85 8.45 -2.39
N TRP A 198 -8.51 7.65 -3.23
CA TRP A 198 -8.01 7.33 -4.57
C TRP A 198 -7.77 8.56 -5.44
N GLU A 199 -8.68 9.55 -5.42
CA GLU A 199 -8.52 10.80 -6.17
C GLU A 199 -7.21 11.52 -5.77
N LYS A 200 -7.03 11.77 -4.47
CA LYS A 200 -5.84 12.40 -3.91
C LYS A 200 -4.56 11.60 -4.17
N VAL A 201 -4.62 10.27 -4.06
CA VAL A 201 -3.47 9.38 -4.35
C VAL A 201 -3.10 9.46 -5.83
N TYR A 202 -4.08 9.45 -6.72
CA TYR A 202 -3.86 9.48 -8.16
C TYR A 202 -3.28 10.82 -8.65
N GLU A 203 -3.76 11.94 -8.11
CA GLU A 203 -3.21 13.27 -8.40
C GLU A 203 -1.73 13.37 -8.00
N ARG A 204 -1.40 12.90 -6.79
CA ARG A 204 -0.02 12.85 -6.27
C ARG A 204 0.86 11.92 -7.11
N LEU A 205 0.34 10.77 -7.50
CA LEU A 205 1.04 9.84 -8.40
C LEU A 205 1.33 10.51 -9.74
N SER A 206 0.37 11.25 -10.29
CA SER A 206 0.54 12.01 -11.54
C SER A 206 1.62 13.08 -11.42
N LEU A 207 1.65 13.85 -10.33
CA LEU A 207 2.70 14.83 -10.05
C LEU A 207 4.08 14.17 -9.88
N LEU A 208 4.15 13.08 -9.10
CA LEU A 208 5.39 12.33 -8.92
C LEU A 208 5.92 11.80 -10.27
N ASN A 209 5.03 11.27 -11.10
CA ASN A 209 5.37 10.74 -12.43
C ASN A 209 5.82 11.82 -13.42
N LYS A 210 5.28 13.04 -13.31
CA LYS A 210 5.72 14.20 -14.10
C LYS A 210 7.17 14.58 -13.78
N HIS A 211 7.55 14.65 -12.51
CA HIS A 211 8.85 15.15 -12.07
C HIS A 211 9.93 14.09 -11.89
N TYR A 212 9.52 12.87 -11.59
CA TYR A 212 10.42 11.75 -11.35
C TYR A 212 10.09 10.58 -12.28
N PRO A 213 10.08 10.76 -13.61
CA PRO A 213 9.66 9.71 -14.54
C PRO A 213 10.39 8.39 -14.26
N LEU A 214 9.76 7.27 -14.58
CA LEU A 214 10.40 5.97 -14.39
C LEU A 214 11.58 5.82 -15.38
N ILE A 215 12.79 5.85 -14.84
CA ILE A 215 14.04 5.72 -15.60
C ILE A 215 14.51 4.26 -15.53
N VAL A 216 14.82 3.70 -16.69
CA VAL A 216 15.40 2.38 -16.84
C VAL A 216 16.64 2.45 -17.72
N ASN A 217 17.55 1.50 -17.55
CA ASN A 217 18.68 1.37 -18.48
C ASN A 217 18.19 0.64 -19.74
N ASN A 218 18.03 1.39 -20.83
CA ASN A 218 17.51 0.85 -22.09
C ASN A 218 18.36 -0.31 -22.62
N GLU A 219 19.70 -0.23 -22.57
CA GLU A 219 20.57 -1.33 -23.00
C GLU A 219 20.32 -2.61 -22.20
N LYS A 220 20.04 -2.48 -20.90
CA LYS A 220 19.68 -3.63 -20.07
C LYS A 220 18.29 -4.15 -20.41
N CYS A 221 17.31 -3.27 -20.65
CA CYS A 221 15.97 -3.67 -21.06
C CYS A 221 15.95 -4.40 -22.42
N GLU A 222 16.88 -4.06 -23.32
CA GLU A 222 17.04 -4.76 -24.60
C GLU A 222 17.74 -6.11 -24.49
N ARG A 223 18.62 -6.27 -23.50
CA ARG A 223 19.33 -7.51 -23.20
C ARG A 223 18.59 -8.44 -22.24
N ILE A 224 17.49 -7.97 -21.65
CA ILE A 224 16.59 -8.83 -20.89
C ILE A 224 15.83 -9.64 -21.93
N ASP A 225 16.31 -10.85 -22.17
CA ASP A 225 15.50 -11.88 -22.82
C ASP A 225 14.26 -12.08 -21.95
N PHE A 226 13.13 -11.57 -22.44
CA PHE A 226 11.81 -11.93 -21.94
C PHE A 226 11.45 -13.36 -22.35
N GLU A 227 12.29 -13.97 -23.20
CA GLU A 227 12.22 -15.35 -23.62
C GLU A 227 13.01 -16.26 -22.65
N ARG A 228 12.47 -17.42 -22.29
CA ARG A 228 13.35 -18.53 -21.86
C ARG A 228 14.23 -18.85 -23.08
N ILE A 229 15.56 -18.87 -22.88
CA ILE A 229 16.53 -19.30 -23.89
C ILE A 229 15.99 -20.57 -24.56
N LYS A 230 15.59 -20.46 -25.84
CA LYS A 230 15.22 -21.62 -26.66
C LYS A 230 16.40 -22.56 -26.67
N THR A 231 16.20 -23.74 -26.10
CA THR A 231 17.14 -24.86 -26.21
C THR A 231 16.48 -25.92 -27.05
N ASP A 232 17.22 -26.90 -27.58
CA ASP A 232 16.70 -28.01 -28.43
C ASP A 232 15.60 -28.90 -27.77
N LYS A 233 15.03 -28.48 -26.62
CA LYS A 233 13.93 -29.08 -25.86
C LYS A 233 12.62 -28.29 -25.95
N ASP A 234 12.41 -27.54 -27.04
CA ASP A 234 11.30 -26.58 -27.18
C ASP A 234 9.90 -27.20 -26.92
N GLU A 235 9.63 -28.44 -27.37
CA GLU A 235 8.31 -29.05 -27.18
C GLU A 235 8.01 -29.42 -25.71
N TYR A 236 9.02 -29.90 -24.97
CA TYR A 236 8.86 -30.27 -23.56
C TYR A 236 8.60 -29.03 -22.70
N ASP A 237 9.38 -27.97 -22.93
CA ASP A 237 9.27 -26.74 -22.17
C ASP A 237 7.96 -26.00 -22.47
N GLU A 238 7.47 -26.08 -23.72
CA GLU A 238 6.16 -25.56 -24.11
C GLU A 238 5.03 -26.34 -23.44
N ARG A 239 5.05 -27.68 -23.47
CA ARG A 239 4.00 -28.49 -22.85
C ARG A 239 3.92 -28.30 -21.34
N LEU A 240 5.07 -28.29 -20.65
CA LEU A 240 5.13 -28.00 -19.22
C LEU A 240 4.54 -26.62 -18.90
N TYR A 241 4.85 -25.63 -19.72
CA TYR A 241 4.31 -24.28 -19.56
C TYR A 241 2.79 -24.26 -19.72
N LEU A 242 2.26 -24.88 -20.77
CA LEU A 242 0.81 -24.96 -21.03
C LEU A 242 0.09 -25.73 -19.91
N ASP A 243 0.66 -26.84 -19.44
CA ASP A 243 0.08 -27.60 -18.34
C ASP A 243 0.02 -26.79 -17.04
N VAL A 244 1.11 -26.11 -16.68
CA VAL A 244 1.11 -25.23 -15.49
C VAL A 244 0.13 -24.09 -15.66
N ARG A 245 0.07 -23.45 -16.84
CA ARG A 245 -0.90 -22.39 -17.15
C ARG A 245 -2.33 -22.87 -16.91
N ASP A 246 -2.69 -24.02 -17.49
CA ASP A 246 -4.06 -24.53 -17.49
C ASP A 246 -4.47 -24.93 -16.07
N ILE A 247 -3.57 -25.58 -15.31
CA ILE A 247 -3.78 -25.88 -13.89
C ILE A 247 -4.05 -24.57 -13.10
N LEU A 248 -3.25 -23.53 -13.31
CA LEU A 248 -3.41 -22.25 -12.60
C LEU A 248 -4.73 -21.54 -12.98
N ILE A 249 -5.14 -21.60 -14.25
CA ILE A 249 -6.42 -21.06 -14.72
C ILE A 249 -7.59 -21.80 -14.06
N GLU A 250 -7.56 -23.14 -14.04
CA GLU A 250 -8.60 -23.99 -13.43
C GLU A 250 -8.73 -23.72 -11.93
N MET A 251 -7.61 -23.48 -11.25
CA MET A 251 -7.58 -23.11 -9.83
C MET A 251 -8.07 -21.67 -9.57
N GLY A 252 -8.30 -20.88 -10.63
CA GLY A 252 -8.75 -19.50 -10.52
C GLY A 252 -7.69 -18.56 -9.96
N ALA A 253 -6.41 -18.87 -10.21
CA ALA A 253 -5.27 -18.05 -9.81
C ALA A 253 -5.27 -16.70 -10.54
N VAL A 254 -4.79 -15.65 -9.85
CA VAL A 254 -4.66 -14.32 -10.44
C VAL A 254 -3.24 -14.11 -10.93
N PHE A 255 -3.04 -13.99 -12.23
CA PHE A 255 -1.71 -13.81 -12.82
C PHE A 255 -1.26 -12.35 -12.73
N PHE A 256 -0.02 -12.13 -12.28
CA PHE A 256 0.62 -10.81 -12.26
C PHE A 256 2.07 -10.81 -12.79
N GLY A 257 2.64 -12.00 -13.00
CA GLY A 257 3.97 -12.18 -13.59
C GLY A 257 4.01 -11.98 -15.10
N GLY A 258 5.02 -12.54 -15.76
CA GLY A 258 5.23 -12.25 -17.18
C GLY A 258 4.12 -12.76 -18.13
N TYR A 259 3.35 -13.78 -17.75
CA TYR A 259 2.13 -14.15 -18.49
C TYR A 259 1.07 -13.03 -18.47
N ALA A 260 0.93 -12.31 -17.35
CA ALA A 260 0.03 -11.16 -17.30
C ALA A 260 0.58 -10.02 -18.17
N VAL A 261 1.89 -9.74 -18.08
CA VAL A 261 2.56 -8.69 -18.87
C VAL A 261 2.43 -8.94 -20.37
N SER A 262 2.58 -10.17 -20.84
CA SER A 262 2.46 -10.50 -22.26
C SER A 262 1.05 -10.22 -22.79
N LEU A 263 0.01 -10.34 -21.98
CA LEU A 263 -1.36 -10.02 -22.39
C LEU A 263 -1.60 -8.52 -22.59
N TYR A 264 -0.88 -7.68 -21.85
CA TYR A 264 -0.89 -6.23 -22.07
C TYR A 264 -0.16 -5.82 -23.36
N SER A 265 0.64 -6.72 -23.97
CA SER A 265 1.42 -6.36 -25.15
C SER A 265 0.66 -6.04 -26.42
N LYS A 266 -0.61 -6.45 -26.46
CA LYS A 266 -1.53 -6.09 -27.54
C LYS A 266 -1.83 -4.59 -27.60
N TYR A 267 -1.52 -3.86 -26.53
CA TYR A 267 -1.73 -2.41 -26.39
C TYR A 267 -0.43 -1.62 -26.57
N ASP A 268 0.67 -2.27 -26.98
CA ASP A 268 1.87 -1.54 -27.33
C ASP A 268 1.80 -1.00 -28.77
N SER A 269 2.09 0.29 -28.92
CA SER A 269 2.21 0.96 -30.22
C SER A 269 3.43 0.51 -31.02
N VAL A 270 4.46 0.00 -30.34
CA VAL A 270 5.66 -0.58 -30.95
C VAL A 270 5.53 -2.10 -30.84
N GLN A 271 5.00 -2.76 -31.87
CA GLN A 271 4.74 -4.22 -31.91
C GLN A 271 5.98 -5.13 -31.75
N ASN A 272 7.12 -4.64 -31.30
CA ASN A 272 8.38 -5.37 -31.29
C ASN A 272 8.99 -5.34 -29.89
N LYS A 273 8.88 -6.46 -29.15
CA LYS A 273 9.94 -7.05 -28.29
C LYS A 273 9.46 -8.12 -27.30
N TYR A 274 8.15 -8.37 -27.17
CA TYR A 274 7.63 -9.33 -26.20
C TYR A 274 6.91 -10.48 -26.90
N ASN A 275 7.68 -11.44 -27.42
CA ASN A 275 7.10 -12.69 -27.87
C ASN A 275 6.44 -13.41 -26.68
N GLU A 276 5.32 -14.08 -26.93
CA GLU A 276 4.54 -14.86 -25.94
C GLU A 276 5.34 -16.01 -25.27
N HIS A 277 6.62 -16.18 -25.60
CA HIS A 277 7.42 -17.34 -25.25
C HIS A 277 8.14 -17.19 -23.90
N PHE A 278 7.36 -17.48 -22.86
CA PHE A 278 7.77 -18.15 -21.62
C PHE A 278 8.50 -17.32 -20.56
N ALA A 279 7.80 -16.31 -20.04
CA ALA A 279 8.06 -15.88 -18.68
C ALA A 279 7.51 -16.89 -17.66
N ASP A 280 8.23 -17.13 -16.56
CA ASP A 280 7.73 -17.94 -15.45
C ASP A 280 6.44 -17.32 -14.88
N PHE A 281 5.55 -18.14 -14.31
CA PHE A 281 4.28 -17.66 -13.78
C PHE A 281 4.47 -17.05 -12.39
N ASP A 282 3.97 -15.84 -12.18
CA ASP A 282 3.76 -15.30 -10.84
C ASP A 282 2.27 -15.08 -10.64
N VAL A 283 1.71 -15.71 -9.60
CA VAL A 283 0.27 -15.73 -9.32
C VAL A 283 -0.05 -15.41 -7.87
N LEU A 284 -1.23 -14.86 -7.62
CA LEU A 284 -1.80 -14.67 -6.29
C LEU A 284 -2.82 -15.76 -5.97
N MET A 285 -2.72 -16.33 -4.77
CA MET A 285 -3.64 -17.32 -4.21
C MET A 285 -3.80 -17.09 -2.70
N GLU A 286 -5.02 -17.30 -2.17
CA GLU A 286 -5.28 -17.14 -0.73
C GLU A 286 -4.65 -18.27 0.10
N ASN A 287 -4.60 -19.49 -0.44
CA ASN A 287 -4.00 -20.65 0.21
C ASN A 287 -2.86 -21.20 -0.66
N ILE A 288 -1.66 -20.68 -0.43
CA ILE A 288 -0.48 -21.00 -1.24
C ILE A 288 -0.01 -22.45 -1.05
N GLU A 289 -0.14 -23.01 0.16
CA GLU A 289 0.23 -24.41 0.43
C GLU A 289 -0.63 -25.39 -0.34
N LYS A 290 -1.96 -25.21 -0.28
CA LYS A 290 -2.90 -26.05 -1.02
C LYS A 290 -2.66 -25.89 -2.51
N ALA A 291 -2.51 -24.65 -2.98
CA ALA A 291 -2.28 -24.39 -4.38
C ALA A 291 -1.00 -25.08 -4.90
N ALA A 292 0.08 -25.03 -4.12
CA ALA A 292 1.33 -25.68 -4.50
C ALA A 292 1.22 -27.21 -4.53
N GLU A 293 0.52 -27.81 -3.57
CA GLU A 293 0.31 -29.27 -3.57
C GLU A 293 -0.62 -29.72 -4.69
N ASP A 294 -1.65 -28.94 -5.02
CA ASP A 294 -2.56 -29.19 -6.14
C ASP A 294 -1.79 -29.14 -7.48
N VAL A 295 -0.96 -28.10 -7.70
CA VAL A 295 -0.11 -28.01 -8.90
C VAL A 295 0.83 -29.21 -9.01
N LYS A 296 1.51 -29.57 -7.91
CA LYS A 296 2.41 -30.73 -7.87
C LYS A 296 1.65 -32.04 -8.15
N THR A 297 0.44 -32.20 -7.62
CA THR A 297 -0.38 -33.40 -7.82
C THR A 297 -0.83 -33.51 -9.28
N GLN A 298 -1.33 -32.42 -9.87
CA GLN A 298 -1.77 -32.40 -11.27
C GLN A 298 -0.61 -32.65 -12.25
N LEU A 299 0.57 -32.07 -11.99
CA LEU A 299 1.77 -32.35 -12.78
C LEU A 299 2.24 -33.80 -12.62
N LYS A 300 2.18 -34.40 -11.42
CA LYS A 300 2.50 -35.82 -11.23
C LYS A 300 1.53 -36.72 -11.96
N TYR A 301 0.23 -36.42 -11.91
CA TYR A 301 -0.77 -37.15 -12.68
C TYR A 301 -0.42 -37.12 -14.17
N LYS A 302 -0.21 -35.94 -14.75
CA LYS A 302 0.22 -35.79 -16.15
C LYS A 302 1.54 -36.53 -16.45
N TYR A 303 2.50 -36.55 -15.52
CA TYR A 303 3.72 -37.36 -15.64
C TYR A 303 3.45 -38.86 -15.73
N GLU A 304 2.50 -39.41 -14.97
CA GLU A 304 2.19 -40.85 -15.06
C GLU A 304 1.72 -41.25 -16.47
N TYR A 305 1.07 -40.33 -17.19
CA TYR A 305 0.62 -40.54 -18.57
C TYR A 305 1.70 -40.23 -19.62
N SER A 306 2.53 -39.19 -19.44
CA SER A 306 3.49 -38.74 -20.46
C SER A 306 4.96 -39.04 -20.17
N LYS A 307 5.31 -39.40 -18.93
CA LYS A 307 6.68 -39.60 -18.39
C LYS A 307 7.61 -38.38 -18.50
N GLU A 308 7.06 -37.17 -18.60
CA GLU A 308 7.81 -35.93 -18.89
C GLU A 308 8.29 -35.17 -17.62
N TYR A 309 7.43 -34.91 -16.63
CA TYR A 309 7.73 -34.14 -15.43
C TYR A 309 8.42 -34.95 -14.30
N LYS A 310 9.75 -35.05 -14.36
CA LYS A 310 10.56 -35.59 -13.25
C LYS A 310 10.90 -34.50 -12.22
N ASN A 311 11.14 -34.91 -10.97
CA ASN A 311 11.71 -34.09 -9.90
C ASN A 311 11.02 -32.73 -9.65
N ILE A 312 9.81 -32.76 -9.10
CA ILE A 312 9.08 -31.56 -8.66
C ILE A 312 9.48 -31.23 -7.21
N LYS A 313 9.97 -30.02 -6.98
CA LYS A 313 10.32 -29.46 -5.66
C LYS A 313 9.43 -28.27 -5.34
N ILE A 314 9.09 -28.15 -4.06
CA ILE A 314 8.36 -27.01 -3.49
C ILE A 314 9.34 -26.31 -2.56
N VAL A 315 9.59 -25.02 -2.79
CA VAL A 315 10.47 -24.18 -1.97
C VAL A 315 9.64 -23.06 -1.37
N LYS A 316 9.63 -22.95 -0.04
CA LYS A 316 8.94 -21.89 0.68
C LYS A 316 9.87 -20.69 0.86
N HIS A 317 9.31 -19.49 0.68
CA HIS A 317 9.99 -18.22 0.89
C HIS A 317 9.13 -17.38 1.82
N ASP A 318 9.69 -17.04 2.99
CA ASP A 318 9.02 -16.18 3.95
C ASP A 318 8.91 -14.76 3.40
N GLY A 319 7.78 -14.12 3.67
CA GLY A 319 7.54 -12.72 3.37
C GLY A 319 8.50 -11.80 4.13
N VAL A 320 8.54 -10.54 3.69
CA VAL A 320 9.34 -9.50 4.34
C VAL A 320 8.42 -8.37 4.75
N HIS A 321 8.12 -8.34 6.04
CA HIS A 321 7.23 -7.35 6.62
C HIS A 321 5.89 -7.39 5.86
N GLU A 322 5.40 -6.22 5.50
CA GLU A 322 4.13 -5.95 4.83
C GLU A 322 4.22 -5.70 3.34
N ILE A 323 5.42 -5.79 2.82
CA ILE A 323 5.72 -5.37 1.46
C ILE A 323 5.75 -6.59 0.56
N ILE A 324 6.22 -7.72 1.10
CA ILE A 324 6.47 -8.94 0.35
C ILE A 324 5.67 -10.06 1.00
N PRO A 325 4.68 -10.64 0.32
CA PRO A 325 3.96 -11.77 0.83
C PRO A 325 4.84 -13.01 0.90
N ASP A 326 4.45 -13.94 1.78
CA ASP A 326 4.90 -15.32 1.72
C ASP A 326 4.68 -15.88 0.32
N SER A 327 5.61 -16.70 -0.14
CA SER A 327 5.50 -17.32 -1.46
C SER A 327 6.03 -18.74 -1.49
N ILE A 328 5.49 -19.51 -2.43
CA ILE A 328 5.95 -20.86 -2.73
C ILE A 328 6.41 -20.91 -4.19
N GLU A 329 7.65 -21.30 -4.38
CA GLU A 329 8.24 -21.56 -5.67
C GLU A 329 8.14 -23.06 -6.00
N ILE A 330 7.62 -23.37 -7.18
CA ILE A 330 7.61 -24.73 -7.71
C ILE A 330 8.72 -24.85 -8.75
N ILE A 331 9.60 -25.83 -8.54
CA ILE A 331 10.73 -26.12 -9.41
C ILE A 331 10.54 -27.52 -10.01
N VAL A 332 10.56 -27.60 -11.34
CA VAL A 332 10.50 -28.87 -12.09
C VAL A 332 11.80 -29.04 -12.85
N ASN A 333 12.50 -30.16 -12.65
CA ASN A 333 13.77 -30.43 -13.33
C ASN A 333 14.81 -29.27 -13.22
N ASN A 334 14.93 -28.68 -12.02
CA ASN A 334 15.79 -27.53 -11.71
C ASN A 334 15.42 -26.21 -12.42
N LYS A 335 14.21 -26.11 -12.96
CA LYS A 335 13.67 -24.89 -13.57
C LYS A 335 12.50 -24.39 -12.71
N SER A 336 12.55 -23.13 -12.28
CA SER A 336 11.40 -22.48 -11.65
C SER A 336 10.27 -22.41 -12.67
N VAL A 337 9.06 -22.84 -12.31
CA VAL A 337 7.90 -22.85 -13.23
C VAL A 337 6.79 -21.92 -12.77
N VAL A 338 6.58 -21.78 -11.46
CA VAL A 338 5.61 -20.84 -10.90
C VAL A 338 6.05 -20.39 -9.51
N ASN A 339 5.86 -19.11 -9.22
CA ASN A 339 5.83 -18.56 -7.87
C ASN A 339 4.37 -18.25 -7.50
N ILE A 340 3.90 -18.84 -6.40
CA ILE A 340 2.57 -18.64 -5.84
C ILE A 340 2.71 -17.77 -4.61
N TYR A 341 2.22 -16.54 -4.69
CA TYR A 341 2.28 -15.56 -3.61
C TYR A 341 0.96 -15.51 -2.85
N SER A 342 1.04 -15.35 -1.53
CA SER A 342 -0.13 -15.09 -0.71
C SER A 342 -0.66 -13.68 -0.93
N THR A 343 -1.89 -13.42 -0.49
CA THR A 343 -2.50 -12.10 -0.55
C THR A 343 -2.40 -11.42 0.81
N LEU A 344 -1.69 -10.28 0.88
CA LEU A 344 -1.63 -9.45 2.09
C LEU A 344 -2.89 -8.59 2.28
N ALA A 345 -3.64 -8.37 1.21
CA ALA A 345 -4.84 -7.56 1.16
C ALA A 345 -5.74 -8.02 0.00
N CYS A 346 -6.90 -7.37 -0.18
CA CYS A 346 -7.71 -7.60 -1.38
C CYS A 346 -7.11 -6.86 -2.58
N HIS A 347 -6.42 -7.56 -3.48
CA HIS A 347 -5.79 -6.99 -4.67
C HIS A 347 -6.67 -7.14 -5.90
N ASN A 348 -6.90 -6.05 -6.65
CA ASN A 348 -7.81 -6.09 -7.79
C ASN A 348 -7.23 -6.80 -9.02
N TYR A 349 -8.14 -7.39 -9.80
CA TYR A 349 -7.85 -8.10 -11.04
C TYR A 349 -8.98 -7.91 -12.07
N ASN A 350 -8.68 -8.15 -13.32
CA ASN A 350 -9.63 -8.22 -14.43
C ASN A 350 -9.89 -9.68 -14.81
N THR A 351 -11.12 -10.00 -15.16
CA THR A 351 -11.44 -11.29 -15.79
C THR A 351 -11.56 -11.11 -17.29
N ILE A 352 -10.69 -11.76 -18.05
CA ILE A 352 -10.75 -11.78 -19.52
C ILE A 352 -11.14 -13.16 -20.02
N THR A 353 -11.65 -13.26 -21.25
CA THR A 353 -11.99 -14.54 -21.87
C THR A 353 -11.07 -14.82 -23.05
N ILE A 354 -10.31 -15.92 -22.97
CA ILE A 354 -9.43 -16.41 -24.04
C ILE A 354 -9.84 -17.86 -24.35
N HIS A 355 -10.14 -18.18 -25.62
CA HIS A 355 -10.61 -19.50 -26.04
C HIS A 355 -11.76 -20.08 -25.18
N LYS A 356 -12.72 -19.23 -24.80
CA LYS A 356 -13.87 -19.54 -23.92
C LYS A 356 -13.51 -19.85 -22.45
N GLN A 357 -12.24 -19.77 -22.07
CA GLN A 357 -11.81 -19.86 -20.67
C GLN A 357 -11.74 -18.47 -20.05
N LYS A 358 -12.22 -18.36 -18.80
CA LYS A 358 -12.10 -17.13 -18.01
C LYS A 358 -10.76 -17.15 -17.30
N ILE A 359 -9.98 -16.09 -17.48
CA ILE A 359 -8.64 -15.95 -16.92
C ILE A 359 -8.61 -14.68 -16.09
N LYS A 360 -8.08 -14.77 -14.86
CA LYS A 360 -7.94 -13.62 -13.96
C LYS A 360 -6.55 -13.02 -14.08
N ILE A 361 -6.47 -11.77 -14.49
CA ILE A 361 -5.22 -11.03 -14.67
C ILE A 361 -5.21 -9.84 -13.73
N ALA A 362 -4.18 -9.71 -12.90
CA ALA A 362 -3.98 -8.54 -12.06
C ALA A 362 -4.05 -7.25 -12.88
N THR A 363 -4.63 -6.19 -12.30
CA THR A 363 -4.66 -4.88 -12.95
C THR A 363 -3.24 -4.34 -13.12
N LEU A 364 -3.06 -3.34 -14.00
CA LEU A 364 -1.79 -2.62 -14.13
C LEU A 364 -1.26 -2.12 -12.78
N TYR A 365 -2.14 -1.63 -11.90
CA TYR A 365 -1.75 -1.11 -10.58
C TYR A 365 -1.34 -2.23 -9.63
N THR A 366 -2.04 -3.36 -9.63
CA THR A 366 -1.61 -4.54 -8.85
C THR A 366 -0.23 -5.01 -9.32
N ILE A 367 -0.02 -5.18 -10.64
CA ILE A 367 1.29 -5.65 -11.15
C ILE A 367 2.41 -4.67 -10.79
N MET A 368 2.20 -3.36 -11.02
CA MET A 368 3.18 -2.33 -10.69
C MET A 368 3.51 -2.29 -9.20
N ASN A 369 2.51 -2.42 -8.32
CA ASN A 369 2.72 -2.53 -6.88
C ASN A 369 3.72 -3.66 -6.56
N PHE A 370 3.44 -4.89 -7.00
CA PHE A 370 4.32 -6.03 -6.74
C PHE A 370 5.73 -5.85 -7.33
N TYR A 371 5.85 -5.36 -8.56
CA TYR A 371 7.18 -5.14 -9.16
C TYR A 371 7.98 -4.07 -8.42
N PHE A 372 7.35 -2.97 -8.02
CA PHE A 372 8.02 -1.96 -7.20
C PHE A 372 8.29 -2.43 -5.78
N ALA A 373 7.52 -3.35 -5.22
CA ALA A 373 7.83 -3.97 -3.93
C ALA A 373 9.10 -4.84 -4.06
N PHE A 374 9.17 -5.68 -5.10
CA PHE A 374 10.25 -6.65 -5.30
C PHE A 374 11.63 -6.02 -5.54
N ILE A 375 11.70 -4.81 -6.13
CA ILE A 375 12.99 -4.10 -6.30
C ILE A 375 13.64 -3.67 -4.98
N TYR A 376 12.88 -3.57 -3.89
CA TYR A 376 13.38 -3.22 -2.55
C TYR A 376 13.74 -4.44 -1.70
N VAL A 377 13.67 -5.64 -2.28
CA VAL A 377 14.13 -6.87 -1.64
C VAL A 377 15.48 -7.26 -2.21
N ASN A 378 16.39 -7.68 -1.34
CA ASN A 378 17.70 -8.19 -1.75
C ASN A 378 17.65 -9.72 -1.94
N GLU A 379 16.76 -10.19 -2.81
CA GLU A 379 16.57 -11.60 -3.12
C GLU A 379 17.17 -11.95 -4.48
N LYS A 380 17.96 -13.03 -4.55
CA LYS A 380 18.65 -13.45 -5.78
C LYS A 380 17.70 -13.74 -6.95
N ARG A 381 16.46 -14.16 -6.65
CA ARG A 381 15.43 -14.46 -7.66
C ARG A 381 14.84 -13.20 -8.30
N HIS A 382 14.93 -12.05 -7.64
CA HIS A 382 14.40 -10.79 -8.15
C HIS A 382 15.49 -10.01 -8.88
N ASN A 383 15.48 -10.08 -10.21
CA ASN A 383 16.34 -9.23 -11.03
C ASN A 383 15.73 -7.82 -11.10
N LYS A 384 16.35 -6.86 -10.39
CA LYS A 384 15.87 -5.48 -10.28
C LYS A 384 15.76 -4.78 -11.64
N ASP A 385 16.73 -4.99 -12.54
CA ASP A 385 16.71 -4.38 -13.87
C ASP A 385 15.51 -4.94 -14.65
N LYS A 386 15.26 -6.27 -14.60
CA LYS A 386 14.11 -6.91 -15.24
C LYS A 386 12.78 -6.36 -14.73
N LEU A 387 12.60 -6.28 -13.42
CA LEU A 387 11.39 -5.75 -12.80
C LEU A 387 11.15 -4.28 -13.18
N LEU A 388 12.19 -3.45 -13.19
CA LEU A 388 12.09 -2.05 -13.61
C LEU A 388 11.71 -1.91 -15.09
N CYS A 389 12.30 -2.72 -15.97
CA CYS A 389 11.94 -2.73 -17.39
C CYS A 389 10.49 -3.16 -17.62
N MET A 390 10.01 -4.19 -16.91
CA MET A 390 8.60 -4.60 -16.97
C MET A 390 7.67 -3.53 -16.40
N ALA A 391 8.03 -2.90 -15.28
CA ALA A 391 7.25 -1.80 -14.73
C ALA A 391 7.20 -0.61 -15.71
N LYS A 392 8.30 -0.29 -16.38
CA LYS A 392 8.36 0.78 -17.39
C LYS A 392 7.47 0.51 -18.58
N TYR A 393 7.47 -0.74 -19.03
CA TYR A 393 6.59 -1.18 -20.09
C TYR A 393 5.10 -0.96 -19.75
N LEU A 394 4.66 -1.49 -18.61
CA LEU A 394 3.28 -1.33 -18.14
C LEU A 394 2.92 0.14 -17.89
N PHE A 395 3.89 0.93 -17.41
CA PHE A 395 3.74 2.36 -17.20
C PHE A 395 3.50 3.12 -18.52
N ASP A 396 4.18 2.75 -19.61
CA ASP A 396 3.96 3.38 -20.92
C ASP A 396 2.61 3.00 -21.53
N ILE A 397 2.17 1.77 -21.33
CA ILE A 397 0.81 1.33 -21.70
C ILE A 397 -0.23 2.14 -20.91
N GLU A 398 -0.07 2.25 -19.59
CA GLU A 398 -0.98 3.05 -18.75
C GLU A 398 -1.07 4.50 -19.23
N LYS A 399 0.08 5.10 -19.57
CA LYS A 399 0.16 6.48 -20.05
C LYS A 399 -0.55 6.67 -21.39
N THR A 400 -0.41 5.70 -22.30
CA THR A 400 -1.00 5.75 -23.65
C THR A 400 -2.51 5.50 -23.61
N HIS A 401 -2.94 4.56 -22.77
CA HIS A 401 -4.33 4.12 -22.63
C HIS A 401 -4.97 4.66 -21.34
N LYS A 402 -4.62 5.89 -20.95
CA LYS A 402 -4.95 6.46 -19.64
C LYS A 402 -6.45 6.52 -19.36
N LEU A 403 -7.25 6.81 -20.39
CA LEU A 403 -8.70 6.98 -20.33
C LEU A 403 -9.49 5.70 -20.64
N GLU A 404 -8.82 4.64 -21.09
CA GLU A 404 -9.45 3.34 -21.33
C GLU A 404 -9.66 2.63 -19.98
N ASN A 405 -10.85 2.05 -19.79
CA ASN A 405 -11.24 1.45 -18.52
C ASN A 405 -12.15 0.22 -18.70
N ASP A 406 -11.83 -0.60 -19.69
CA ASP A 406 -12.53 -1.82 -20.06
C ASP A 406 -11.56 -2.99 -20.28
N GLY A 407 -12.09 -4.20 -20.31
CA GLY A 407 -11.29 -5.42 -20.50
C GLY A 407 -10.12 -5.54 -19.52
N ILE A 408 -8.92 -5.81 -20.03
CA ILE A 408 -7.70 -5.91 -19.22
C ILE A 408 -7.18 -4.55 -18.74
N LEU A 409 -7.59 -3.45 -19.38
CA LEU A 409 -7.17 -2.08 -19.05
C LEU A 409 -8.02 -1.41 -17.95
N ASN A 410 -9.05 -2.10 -17.45
CA ASN A 410 -9.83 -1.59 -16.33
C ASN A 410 -8.98 -1.57 -15.03
N LYS A 411 -8.71 -0.38 -14.51
CA LYS A 411 -7.77 -0.15 -13.39
C LYS A 411 -8.47 -0.05 -12.04
N PHE A 412 -9.75 0.33 -12.03
CA PHE A 412 -10.49 0.74 -10.83
C PHE A 412 -11.67 -0.18 -10.51
N ASN A 413 -11.61 -1.45 -10.94
CA ASN A 413 -12.66 -2.42 -10.65
C ASN A 413 -12.65 -2.86 -9.17
N ALA A 414 -13.79 -3.42 -8.74
CA ALA A 414 -13.98 -3.93 -7.38
C ALA A 414 -13.63 -5.42 -7.21
N ASP A 415 -13.40 -6.14 -8.31
CA ASP A 415 -13.08 -7.56 -8.28
C ASP A 415 -11.66 -7.74 -7.75
N CYS A 416 -11.52 -8.45 -6.62
CA CYS A 416 -10.22 -8.63 -5.97
C CYS A 416 -10.06 -10.02 -5.34
N VAL A 417 -8.81 -10.42 -5.15
CA VAL A 417 -8.39 -11.67 -4.50
C VAL A 417 -7.73 -11.35 -3.17
N GLY A 418 -8.03 -12.13 -2.13
CA GLY A 418 -7.57 -11.88 -0.78
C GLY A 418 -8.59 -11.17 0.11
N GLU A 419 -8.21 -11.02 1.37
CA GLU A 419 -9.02 -10.41 2.41
C GLU A 419 -8.41 -9.06 2.82
N GLN A 420 -9.25 -8.03 2.92
CA GLN A 420 -8.83 -6.73 3.44
C GLN A 420 -9.29 -6.61 4.88
N LEU A 421 -8.36 -6.41 5.81
CA LEU A 421 -8.74 -6.17 7.19
C LEU A 421 -9.52 -4.86 7.35
N THR A 422 -10.62 -4.95 8.07
CA THR A 422 -11.42 -3.80 8.47
C THR A 422 -10.90 -3.22 9.78
N LEU A 423 -11.33 -2.00 10.10
CA LEU A 423 -11.10 -1.42 11.43
C LEU A 423 -11.70 -2.26 12.57
N ALA A 424 -12.76 -3.04 12.28
CA ALA A 424 -13.35 -3.94 13.26
C ALA A 424 -12.42 -5.12 13.54
N ASP A 425 -11.82 -5.71 12.50
CA ASP A 425 -10.88 -6.83 12.61
C ASP A 425 -9.63 -6.41 13.41
N ILE A 426 -9.06 -5.26 13.07
CA ILE A 426 -7.90 -4.70 13.79
C ILE A 426 -8.23 -4.47 15.28
N ARG A 427 -9.45 -4.00 15.59
CA ARG A 427 -9.89 -3.79 16.98
C ARG A 427 -10.11 -5.10 17.71
N ALA A 428 -10.67 -6.11 17.04
CA ALA A 428 -10.87 -7.43 17.60
C ALA A 428 -9.52 -8.07 17.96
N GLU A 429 -8.57 -8.04 17.03
CA GLU A 429 -7.20 -8.53 17.25
C GLU A 429 -6.51 -7.81 18.41
N LYS A 430 -6.62 -6.48 18.46
CA LYS A 430 -6.09 -5.70 19.59
C LYS A 430 -6.76 -6.07 20.92
N ALA A 431 -8.04 -6.38 20.94
CA ALA A 431 -8.71 -6.81 22.16
C ALA A 431 -8.20 -8.18 22.62
N GLU A 432 -7.98 -9.12 21.70
CA GLU A 432 -7.38 -10.43 21.99
C GLU A 432 -5.96 -10.27 22.54
N LYS A 433 -5.11 -9.49 21.86
CA LYS A 433 -3.72 -9.25 22.29
C LYS A 433 -3.62 -8.53 23.62
N HIS A 434 -4.55 -7.64 23.94
CA HIS A 434 -4.60 -6.99 25.25
C HIS A 434 -4.88 -8.00 26.39
N ASN A 435 -5.64 -9.07 26.12
CA ASN A 435 -5.91 -10.12 27.11
C ASN A 435 -4.77 -11.14 27.21
N GLU A 436 -4.06 -11.38 26.10
CA GLU A 436 -2.93 -12.32 26.02
C GLU A 436 -1.65 -11.75 26.63
N LEU A 437 -1.33 -10.48 26.36
CA LEU A 437 -0.02 -9.91 26.65
C LEU A 437 0.10 -9.38 28.08
N ALA A 438 1.21 -9.73 28.74
CA ALA A 438 1.55 -9.17 30.04
C ALA A 438 1.91 -7.68 29.93
N ARG A 439 1.34 -6.87 30.83
CA ARG A 439 1.67 -5.44 30.95
C ARG A 439 3.16 -5.23 31.27
N ASP A 440 3.66 -4.04 30.94
CA ASP A 440 5.05 -3.61 31.16
C ASP A 440 6.11 -4.45 30.41
N THR A 441 5.70 -5.17 29.36
CA THR A 441 6.61 -5.86 28.44
C THR A 441 6.84 -5.07 27.17
N VAL A 442 8.00 -5.25 26.53
CA VAL A 442 8.29 -4.66 25.21
C VAL A 442 7.23 -5.08 24.19
N GLU A 443 6.77 -6.33 24.26
CA GLU A 443 5.73 -6.82 23.35
C GLU A 443 4.40 -6.10 23.58
N TYR A 444 3.95 -5.94 24.83
CA TYR A 444 2.76 -5.14 25.13
C TYR A 444 2.88 -3.70 24.62
N ASP A 445 4.04 -3.08 24.80
CA ASP A 445 4.31 -1.73 24.30
C ASP A 445 4.24 -1.66 22.77
N LYS A 446 4.61 -2.71 22.04
CA LYS A 446 4.49 -2.68 20.58
C LYS A 446 3.04 -2.49 20.13
N TRP A 447 2.08 -3.06 20.87
CA TRP A 447 0.66 -3.02 20.57
C TRP A 447 -0.08 -1.82 21.19
N PHE A 448 0.30 -1.47 22.42
CA PHE A 448 -0.48 -0.59 23.28
C PHE A 448 0.38 0.49 23.96
N LEU A 449 1.51 0.88 23.35
CA LEU A 449 2.35 1.97 23.85
C LEU A 449 1.48 3.13 24.34
N LYS A 450 1.74 3.55 25.57
CA LYS A 450 1.27 4.82 26.12
C LYS A 450 2.35 5.39 27.01
N TYR A 451 3.18 6.25 26.42
CA TYR A 451 4.35 6.81 27.06
C TYR A 451 4.21 8.32 27.24
N MET A 452 4.31 8.78 28.49
CA MET A 452 4.20 10.19 28.87
C MET A 452 5.36 10.54 29.82
N PRO A 453 6.48 11.08 29.32
CA PRO A 453 7.69 11.28 30.13
C PRO A 453 7.46 12.17 31.36
N GLY A 454 6.53 13.13 31.28
CA GLY A 454 6.15 14.00 32.40
C GLY A 454 5.31 13.33 33.50
N ARG A 455 4.62 12.22 33.22
CA ARG A 455 3.76 11.51 34.19
C ARG A 455 4.40 10.26 34.79
N ASN A 456 5.44 9.72 34.15
CA ASN A 456 6.08 8.46 34.56
C ASN A 456 7.00 8.57 35.78
N LYS A 457 7.10 9.73 36.44
CA LYS A 457 7.88 9.89 37.69
C LYS A 457 7.09 9.66 38.98
N THR A 458 5.77 9.42 38.94
CA THR A 458 4.94 9.46 40.18
C THR A 458 4.13 8.21 40.53
N THR A 459 4.28 7.08 39.82
CA THR A 459 3.46 5.88 40.13
C THR A 459 4.20 4.54 39.93
N TYR A 460 5.19 4.28 40.78
CA TYR A 460 5.59 2.90 41.13
C TYR A 460 5.78 2.75 42.65
N SER A 461 4.77 3.14 43.45
CA SER A 461 4.61 2.61 44.81
C SER A 461 3.20 2.89 45.35
N LYS A 462 2.22 2.10 44.93
CA LYS A 462 1.08 1.81 45.82
C LYS A 462 0.96 0.29 45.91
N GLN A 463 1.65 -0.27 46.90
CA GLN A 463 1.32 -1.58 47.44
C GLN A 463 -0.17 -1.54 47.85
N TYR A 464 -1.02 -2.14 47.05
CA TYR A 464 -2.35 -2.52 47.50
C TYR A 464 -2.22 -3.80 48.32
N THR A 465 -2.23 -3.66 49.65
CA THR A 465 -2.48 -4.77 50.56
C THR A 465 -3.88 -5.32 50.28
N ARG A 466 -3.98 -6.45 49.56
CA ARG A 466 -5.22 -7.20 49.40
C ARG A 466 -5.56 -7.87 50.74
N LYS A 467 -6.62 -7.38 51.41
CA LYS A 467 -7.34 -8.15 52.42
C LYS A 467 -8.03 -9.33 51.75
N ASN A 468 -7.69 -10.55 52.19
CA ASN A 468 -8.33 -11.79 51.79
C ASN A 468 -9.81 -11.81 52.21
N SER A 469 -10.69 -12.00 51.24
CA SER A 469 -12.04 -12.52 51.47
C SER A 469 -12.20 -13.75 50.57
N LYS A 470 -12.28 -14.92 51.21
CA LYS A 470 -12.55 -16.21 50.56
C LYS A 470 -14.00 -16.24 50.11
N ASN A 471 -14.26 -16.64 48.86
CA ASN A 471 -15.42 -17.48 48.56
C ASN A 471 -15.21 -18.29 47.28
N THR A 472 -15.94 -19.39 47.21
CA THR A 472 -15.52 -20.70 46.71
C THR A 472 -16.34 -21.12 45.48
N LYS A 473 -15.69 -21.84 44.53
CA LYS A 473 -16.23 -22.70 43.44
C LYS A 473 -16.98 -21.97 42.30
N THR A 474 -16.87 -22.39 41.03
CA THR A 474 -16.90 -23.77 40.49
C THR A 474 -16.18 -23.88 39.13
N LYS A 475 -15.57 -25.04 38.87
CA LYS A 475 -14.93 -25.42 37.60
C LYS A 475 -15.98 -25.77 36.53
N THR A 476 -15.77 -25.30 35.31
CA THR A 476 -16.20 -25.99 34.08
C THR A 476 -15.08 -25.92 33.05
N ALA A 477 -14.69 -27.10 32.56
CA ALA A 477 -13.70 -27.29 31.52
C ALA A 477 -14.35 -27.07 30.14
N SER A 478 -13.67 -26.37 29.24
CA SER A 478 -13.92 -26.49 27.80
C SER A 478 -12.61 -26.35 27.03
N ALA A 479 -12.57 -27.06 25.92
CA ALA A 479 -11.40 -27.60 25.24
C ALA A 479 -10.46 -26.55 24.62
N SER A 480 -9.18 -26.88 24.64
CA SER A 480 -8.09 -26.22 23.93
C SER A 480 -8.27 -26.33 22.41
N ILE A 481 -8.36 -25.18 21.75
CA ILE A 481 -8.07 -25.05 20.33
C ILE A 481 -6.71 -24.36 20.26
N GLU A 482 -5.72 -25.03 19.67
CA GLU A 482 -4.40 -24.46 19.42
C GLU A 482 -4.52 -23.28 18.43
N PRO A 483 -4.02 -22.08 18.75
CA PRO A 483 -3.91 -21.03 17.77
C PRO A 483 -2.70 -21.32 16.86
N VAL A 484 -2.98 -21.46 15.57
CA VAL A 484 -1.99 -21.41 14.51
C VAL A 484 -1.30 -20.05 14.58
N LYS A 485 0.01 -20.05 14.88
CA LYS A 485 0.85 -18.86 14.78
C LYS A 485 0.81 -18.34 13.35
N LYS A 486 0.24 -17.17 13.14
CA LYS A 486 0.44 -16.38 11.92
C LYS A 486 1.05 -15.05 12.34
N ASP A 487 2.20 -14.77 11.77
CA ASP A 487 2.97 -13.53 11.91
C ASP A 487 2.41 -12.58 10.85
N TRP A 488 1.89 -11.41 11.26
CA TRP A 488 1.30 -10.43 10.34
C TRP A 488 1.85 -9.04 10.67
N GLY A 489 2.41 -8.33 9.68
CA GLY A 489 2.62 -6.89 9.77
C GLY A 489 1.37 -6.13 9.28
N PHE A 490 1.36 -4.77 9.27
CA PHE A 490 0.39 -3.90 8.55
C PHE A 490 1.07 -2.62 7.97
N LEU A 491 0.81 -2.21 6.70
CA LEU A 491 1.19 -0.93 6.04
C LEU A 491 -0.02 -0.26 5.34
N PHE A 492 -0.33 0.94 5.91
CA PHE A 492 -0.82 2.27 5.46
C PHE A 492 -1.65 2.48 4.20
#